data_AF-A0A438W366-F1
#
_entry.id   AF-A0A438W366-F1
#
_cell.length_a   1.000
_cell.length_b   1.000
_cell.length_c   1.000
_cell.angle_alpha   90.00
_cell.angle_beta   90.00
_cell.angle_gamma   90.00
#
_symmetry.space_group_name_H-M   'P 1'
#
loop_
_entity.id
_entity.type
_entity.pdbx_description
1 polymer ?
#
loop_
_entity_poly.entity_id
_entity_poly.type
_entity_poly.pdbx_seq_one_letter_code
_entity_poly.pdbx_strand_id
1 'polypeptide(L)'
;DGVEISLKDLLHKKVVLYFYPKDNTPGCTLEAKDFSALFNEFEKKNAVVVGVSPDNAQSHQKFISQCSLNVILLCDEDKKAANLYKAYGKRMLYGKEHLGIIRSTF
;
A
#
# COMPACT_ATOMS: atom_id res chain seq x y z
N ASP A 1 1.77 -10.36 -9.84
CA ASP A 1 2.30 -11.73 -9.98
C ASP A 1 1.46 -12.76 -9.22
N GLY A 2 0.59 -12.35 -8.29
CA GLY A 2 -0.33 -13.26 -7.60
C GLY A 2 0.33 -14.04 -6.46
N VAL A 3 1.50 -13.59 -6.03
CA VAL A 3 2.25 -14.19 -4.92
C VAL A 3 1.62 -13.77 -3.60
N GLU A 4 1.31 -14.73 -2.75
CA GLU A 4 0.88 -14.47 -1.38
C GLU A 4 2.11 -14.13 -0.53
N ILE A 5 2.02 -13.04 0.24
CA ILE A 5 3.11 -12.57 1.11
C ILE A 5 2.56 -12.44 2.53
N SER A 6 3.24 -13.06 3.47
CA SER A 6 3.03 -12.90 4.89
C SER A 6 4.16 -12.09 5.53
N LEU A 7 3.91 -11.52 6.71
CA LEU A 7 4.97 -10.87 7.48
C LEU A 7 6.11 -11.83 7.87
N LYS A 8 5.84 -13.14 7.92
CA LYS A 8 6.88 -14.15 8.20
C LYS A 8 7.89 -14.24 7.06
N ASP A 9 7.48 -13.96 5.83
CA ASP A 9 8.37 -13.96 4.66
C ASP A 9 9.30 -12.74 4.65
N LEU A 10 8.98 -11.72 5.44
CA LEU A 10 9.74 -10.49 5.59
C LEU A 10 10.53 -10.44 6.92
N LEU A 11 10.67 -11.59 7.60
CA LEU A 11 11.48 -11.68 8.81
C LEU A 11 12.90 -11.18 8.54
N HIS A 12 13.47 -10.52 9.55
CA HIS A 12 14.79 -9.90 9.50
C HIS A 12 14.93 -8.67 8.60
N LYS A 13 13.87 -8.20 7.93
CA LYS A 13 13.79 -6.87 7.30
C LYS A 13 12.93 -5.93 8.14
N LYS A 14 13.21 -4.63 8.09
CA LYS A 14 12.26 -3.61 8.56
C LYS A 14 11.16 -3.48 7.50
N VAL A 15 9.90 -3.46 7.91
CA VAL A 15 8.78 -3.32 6.98
C VAL A 15 8.21 -1.93 7.15
N VAL A 16 8.23 -1.14 6.07
CA VAL A 16 7.47 0.11 5.97
C VAL A 16 6.13 -0.27 5.33
N LEU A 17 5.10 -0.35 6.16
CA LEU A 17 3.76 -0.76 5.72
C LEU A 17 2.88 0.47 5.59
N TYR A 18 2.41 0.78 4.39
CA TYR A 18 1.52 1.93 4.17
C TYR A 18 0.19 1.50 3.55
N PHE A 19 -0.89 2.03 4.10
CA PHE A 19 -2.25 1.81 3.59
C PHE A 19 -2.69 3.01 2.78
N TYR A 20 -3.19 2.78 1.57
CA TYR A 20 -3.64 3.85 0.69
C TYR A 20 -5.05 3.56 0.12
N PRO A 21 -5.87 4.60 -0.17
CA PRO A 21 -7.28 4.38 -0.50
C PRO A 21 -7.60 3.68 -1.81
N LYS A 22 -6.87 4.01 -2.88
CA LYS A 22 -7.19 3.54 -4.23
C LYS A 22 -6.04 3.80 -5.20
N ASP A 23 -5.73 2.80 -6.01
CA ASP A 23 -4.82 2.91 -7.15
C ASP A 23 -5.19 4.05 -8.09
N ASN A 24 -4.19 4.56 -8.83
CA ASN A 24 -4.37 5.55 -9.90
C ASN A 24 -5.07 6.86 -9.49
N THR A 25 -5.13 7.17 -8.20
CA THR A 25 -5.58 8.47 -7.70
C THR A 25 -4.37 9.38 -7.46
N PRO A 26 -4.46 10.70 -7.72
CA PRO A 26 -3.28 11.57 -7.73
C PRO A 26 -2.40 11.47 -6.47
N GLY A 27 -3.01 11.45 -5.28
CA GLY A 27 -2.27 11.34 -4.02
C GLY A 27 -1.63 9.97 -3.79
N CYS A 28 -2.28 8.88 -4.17
CA CYS A 28 -1.69 7.53 -4.05
C CYS A 28 -0.60 7.30 -5.09
N THR A 29 -0.77 7.84 -6.30
CA THR A 29 0.27 7.82 -7.34
C THR A 29 1.53 8.56 -6.90
N LEU A 30 1.39 9.73 -6.28
CA LEU A 30 2.53 10.49 -5.76
C LEU A 30 3.27 9.71 -4.67
N GLU A 31 2.54 9.24 -3.65
CA GLU A 31 3.12 8.46 -2.54
C GLU A 31 3.85 7.19 -3.02
N ALA A 32 3.23 6.41 -3.91
CA ALA A 32 3.85 5.20 -4.44
C ALA A 32 5.11 5.50 -5.29
N LYS A 33 5.09 6.60 -6.06
CA LYS A 33 6.26 7.04 -6.83
C LYS A 33 7.39 7.52 -5.93
N ASP A 34 7.09 8.26 -4.86
CA ASP A 34 8.08 8.73 -3.90
C ASP A 34 8.77 7.55 -3.19
N PHE A 35 8.00 6.56 -2.74
CA PHE A 35 8.58 5.33 -2.19
C PHE A 35 9.42 4.56 -3.22
N SER A 36 8.95 4.47 -4.46
CA SER A 36 9.69 3.80 -5.54
C SER A 36 11.01 4.50 -5.88
N ALA A 37 11.03 5.83 -5.85
CA ALA A 37 12.24 6.63 -6.07
C ALA A 37 13.28 6.44 -4.94
N LEU A 38 12.81 6.18 -3.72
CA LEU A 38 13.65 5.94 -2.54
C LEU A 38 13.99 4.47 -2.30
N PHE A 39 13.62 3.56 -3.21
CA PHE A 39 13.81 2.12 -3.07
C PHE A 39 15.22 1.74 -2.59
N ASN A 40 16.26 2.28 -3.25
CA ASN A 40 17.66 2.00 -2.90
C ASN A 40 18.05 2.47 -1.48
N GLU A 41 17.44 3.53 -0.99
CA GLU A 41 17.71 4.05 0.36
C GLU A 41 17.04 3.19 1.44
N PHE A 42 15.87 2.62 1.15
CA PHE A 42 15.24 1.60 2.01
C PHE A 42 16.05 0.30 2.02
N GLU A 43 16.49 -0.18 0.86
CA GLU A 43 17.33 -1.39 0.73
C GLU A 43 18.62 -1.27 1.54
N LYS A 44 19.34 -0.13 1.46
CA LYS A 44 20.54 0.14 2.28
C LYS A 44 20.29 0.07 3.79
N LYS A 45 19.05 0.33 4.23
CA LYS A 45 18.61 0.27 5.64
C LYS A 45 18.04 -1.10 6.02
N ASN A 46 18.16 -2.10 5.14
CA ASN A 46 17.54 -3.41 5.26
C ASN A 46 16.01 -3.29 5.51
N ALA A 47 15.37 -2.41 4.75
CA ALA A 47 13.95 -2.14 4.81
C ALA A 47 13.27 -2.46 3.48
N VAL A 48 12.01 -2.91 3.55
CA VAL A 48 11.13 -3.16 2.41
C VAL A 48 9.89 -2.28 2.55
N VAL A 49 9.42 -1.72 1.43
CA VAL A 49 8.20 -0.91 1.39
C VAL A 49 7.06 -1.76 0.82
N VAL A 50 5.96 -1.84 1.58
CA VAL A 50 4.77 -2.61 1.24
C VAL A 50 3.55 -1.70 1.28
N GLY A 51 2.93 -1.49 0.13
CA GLY A 51 1.66 -0.78 -0.01
C GLY A 51 0.48 -1.74 0.10
N VAL A 52 -0.60 -1.31 0.73
CA VAL A 52 -1.83 -2.11 0.88
C VAL A 52 -3.04 -1.27 0.53
N SER A 53 -3.89 -1.79 -0.37
CA SER A 53 -5.20 -1.21 -0.65
C SER A 53 -6.24 -2.31 -0.92
N PRO A 54 -7.54 -1.97 -0.97
CA PRO A 54 -8.60 -2.92 -1.32
C PRO A 54 -8.68 -3.21 -2.83
N ASP A 55 -7.78 -2.68 -3.64
CA ASP A 55 -7.76 -2.93 -5.08
C ASP A 55 -7.27 -4.37 -5.35
N ASN A 56 -7.77 -4.95 -6.44
CA ASN A 56 -7.43 -6.32 -6.83
C ASN A 56 -6.09 -6.39 -7.59
N ALA A 57 -5.62 -7.61 -7.82
CA ALA A 57 -4.34 -7.85 -8.49
C ALA A 57 -4.26 -7.22 -9.88
N GLN A 58 -5.36 -7.20 -10.65
CA GLN A 58 -5.37 -6.61 -11.98
C GLN A 58 -5.15 -5.08 -11.93
N SER A 59 -5.75 -4.40 -10.94
CA SER A 59 -5.55 -2.98 -10.71
C SER A 59 -4.09 -2.69 -10.35
N HIS A 60 -3.52 -3.44 -9.39
CA HIS A 60 -2.12 -3.28 -8.97
C HIS A 60 -1.16 -3.47 -10.13
N GLN A 61 -1.34 -4.48 -10.97
CA GLN A 61 -0.47 -4.70 -12.14
C GLN A 61 -0.51 -3.52 -13.12
N LYS A 62 -1.70 -2.95 -13.36
CA LYS A 62 -1.83 -1.73 -14.18
C LYS A 62 -1.15 -0.54 -13.51
N PHE A 63 -1.36 -0.34 -12.22
CA PHE A 63 -0.79 0.77 -11.48
C PHE A 63 0.75 0.71 -11.44
N ILE A 64 1.33 -0.46 -11.17
CA ILE A 64 2.77 -0.71 -11.19
C ILE A 64 3.35 -0.40 -12.57
N SER A 65 2.75 -0.94 -13.64
CA SER A 65 3.25 -0.75 -15.00
C SER A 65 3.10 0.69 -15.50
N GLN A 66 1.96 1.34 -15.24
CA GLN A 66 1.72 2.72 -15.69
C GLN A 66 2.55 3.76 -14.93
N CYS A 67 2.87 3.49 -13.66
CA CYS A 67 3.61 4.42 -12.81
C CYS A 67 5.07 4.04 -12.60
N SER A 68 5.54 2.95 -13.20
CA SER A 68 6.90 2.40 -13.05
C SER A 68 7.29 2.21 -11.58
N LEU A 69 6.42 1.56 -10.81
CA LEU A 69 6.59 1.39 -9.36
C LEU A 69 7.58 0.27 -9.02
N ASN A 70 8.39 0.50 -8.00
CA ASN A 70 9.38 -0.45 -7.45
C ASN A 70 9.03 -0.89 -6.02
N VAL A 71 7.75 -0.89 -5.66
CA VAL A 71 7.25 -1.27 -4.34
C VAL A 71 6.37 -2.52 -4.43
N ILE A 72 6.27 -3.25 -3.33
CA ILE A 72 5.33 -4.38 -3.20
C ILE A 72 3.94 -3.79 -2.95
N LEU A 73 2.93 -4.24 -3.70
CA LEU A 73 1.52 -3.86 -3.48
C LEU A 73 0.70 -5.12 -3.16
N LEU A 74 0.05 -5.14 -1.99
CA LEU A 74 -0.81 -6.24 -1.55
C LEU A 74 -2.28 -5.93 -1.81
N CYS A 75 -3.02 -6.96 -2.21
CA CYS A 75 -4.47 -6.89 -2.37
C CYS A 75 -5.13 -7.21 -1.02
N ASP A 76 -5.83 -6.26 -0.44
CA ASP A 76 -6.62 -6.43 0.80
C ASP A 76 -8.11 -6.23 0.49
N GLU A 77 -8.62 -6.99 -0.49
CA GLU A 77 -9.98 -6.81 -1.04
C GLU A 77 -11.07 -6.90 0.04
N ASP A 78 -10.90 -7.76 1.04
CA ASP A 78 -11.81 -7.92 2.19
C ASP A 78 -11.49 -7.00 3.37
N LYS A 79 -10.44 -6.17 3.26
CA LYS A 79 -9.99 -5.18 4.24
C LYS A 79 -9.54 -5.81 5.57
N LYS A 80 -9.23 -7.10 5.63
CA LYS A 80 -8.81 -7.76 6.88
C LYS A 80 -7.52 -7.15 7.42
N ALA A 81 -6.51 -6.95 6.58
CA ALA A 81 -5.26 -6.36 7.04
C ALA A 81 -5.49 -4.92 7.51
N ALA A 82 -6.19 -4.11 6.74
CA ALA A 82 -6.50 -2.73 7.11
C ALA A 82 -7.28 -2.63 8.43
N ASN A 83 -8.21 -3.55 8.72
CA ASN A 83 -8.90 -3.58 10.01
C ASN A 83 -7.96 -3.92 11.17
N LEU A 84 -7.07 -4.91 11.01
CA LEU A 84 -6.10 -5.27 12.05
C LEU A 84 -5.15 -4.12 12.41
N TYR A 85 -4.77 -3.32 11.41
CA TYR A 85 -3.93 -2.13 11.59
C TYR A 85 -4.72 -0.87 11.95
N LYS A 86 -6.05 -0.95 12.10
CA LYS A 86 -6.94 0.22 12.29
C LYS A 86 -6.81 1.28 11.17
N ALA A 87 -6.40 0.85 9.99
CA ALA A 87 -6.31 1.63 8.76
C ALA A 87 -7.61 1.59 7.93
N TYR A 88 -8.69 1.01 8.46
CA TYR A 88 -10.03 1.06 7.87
C TYR A 88 -11.02 1.63 8.88
N GLY A 89 -11.83 2.61 8.47
CA GLY A 89 -12.78 3.24 9.36
C GLY A 89 -13.55 4.39 8.72
N LYS A 90 -14.24 5.16 9.57
CA LYS A 90 -15.01 6.33 9.15
C LYS A 90 -14.05 7.46 8.74
N ARG A 91 -14.28 8.06 7.59
CA ARG A 91 -13.59 9.26 7.12
C ARG A 91 -14.58 10.24 6.49
N MET A 92 -14.27 11.52 6.60
CA MET A 92 -15.08 12.58 6.00
C MET A 92 -14.61 12.83 4.57
N LEU A 93 -15.51 12.73 3.59
CA LEU A 93 -15.25 13.07 2.20
C LEU A 93 -16.33 14.04 1.74
N TYR A 94 -15.92 15.26 1.37
CA TYR A 94 -16.84 16.34 0.95
C TYR A 94 -17.99 16.57 1.94
N GLY A 95 -17.69 16.56 3.24
CA GLY A 95 -18.68 16.77 4.31
C GLY A 95 -19.64 15.60 4.53
N LYS A 96 -19.41 14.44 3.89
CA LYS A 96 -20.17 13.20 4.11
C LYS A 96 -19.29 12.14 4.77
N GLU A 97 -19.87 11.39 5.69
CA GLU A 97 -19.20 10.26 6.32
C GLU A 97 -19.18 9.05 5.38
N HIS A 98 -18.00 8.48 5.16
CA HIS A 98 -17.80 7.28 4.36
C HIS A 98 -16.90 6.30 5.11
N LEU A 99 -17.17 5.00 4.99
CA LEU A 99 -16.22 3.97 5.41
C LEU A 99 -15.17 3.78 4.31
N GLY A 100 -13.90 3.74 4.70
CA GLY A 100 -12.81 3.57 3.75
C GLY A 100 -11.47 3.41 4.43
N ILE A 101 -10.44 3.22 3.60
CA ILE A 101 -9.06 3.23 4.08
C ILE A 101 -8.71 4.62 4.61
N ILE A 102 -8.11 4.63 5.79
CA ILE A 102 -7.46 5.76 6.44
C ILE A 102 -5.98 5.67 6.04
N ARG A 103 -5.51 6.65 5.26
CA ARG A 103 -4.11 6.72 4.84
C ARG A 103 -3.21 6.71 6.07
N SER A 104 -2.31 5.75 6.17
CA SER A 104 -1.47 5.51 7.34
C SER A 104 -0.18 4.78 6.97
N THR A 105 0.85 4.92 7.78
CA THR A 105 2.15 4.26 7.62
C THR A 105 2.66 3.80 8.99
N PHE A 106 3.21 2.59 9.06
CA PHE A 106 3.72 1.94 10.28
C PHE A 106 5.20 1.58 10.13
#